data_AF-A0A367JPG0-F1
#
_entry.id   AF-A0A367JPG0-F1
#
_cell.length_a   1.000
_cell.length_b   1.000
_cell.length_c   1.000
_cell.angle_alpha   90.00
_cell.angle_beta   90.00
_cell.angle_gamma   90.00
#
_symmetry.space_group_name_H-M   'P 1'
#
loop_
_entity.id
_entity.type
_entity.pdbx_description
1 polymer ?
#
loop_
_entity_poly.entity_id
_entity_poly.type
_entity_poly.pdbx_seq_one_letter_code
_entity_poly.pdbx_strand_id
1 'polypeptide(L)'
;MIAQVQRHAPPFTAPGVSEGKIVPNISLADYMGRYVVFFWYPMDFTFVCPTEIIAFNDARDKFRALNCDVIAASGDSDYGIYIDHQGVSLRGLFIIDDKGIIRQITINDLPVGRSVEEVLRLVEAFQHTDKFGEDNHT
;
A
#
# COMPACT_ATOMS: atom_id res chain seq x y z
N MET A 1 -5.79 -5.75 -15.45
CA MET A 1 -4.46 -5.20 -15.83
C MET A 1 -3.53 -5.48 -14.68
N ILE A 2 -2.31 -6.01 -14.90
CA ILE A 2 -1.40 -6.35 -13.80
C ILE A 2 -0.66 -5.08 -13.32
N ALA A 3 -0.55 -4.89 -12.01
CA ALA A 3 0.21 -3.79 -11.40
C ALA A 3 1.70 -3.88 -11.78
N GLN A 4 2.29 -2.76 -12.20
CA GLN A 4 3.69 -2.69 -12.65
C GLN A 4 4.36 -1.41 -12.17
N VAL A 5 5.62 -1.52 -11.75
CA VAL A 5 6.44 -0.36 -11.38
C VAL A 5 6.60 0.57 -12.60
N GLN A 6 6.63 1.88 -12.35
CA GLN A 6 6.62 2.96 -13.36
C GLN A 6 5.34 3.06 -14.22
N ARG A 7 4.28 2.32 -13.86
CA ARG A 7 2.96 2.46 -14.49
C ARG A 7 1.95 3.04 -13.50
N HIS A 8 0.87 3.60 -14.04
CA HIS A 8 -0.26 4.00 -13.20
C HIS A 8 -0.80 2.79 -12.44
N ALA A 9 -1.07 2.99 -11.16
CA ALA A 9 -1.72 1.98 -10.34
C ALA A 9 -3.13 1.68 -10.88
N PRO A 10 -3.54 0.40 -10.93
CA PRO A 10 -4.91 0.05 -11.32
C PRO A 10 -5.93 0.81 -10.47
N PRO A 11 -6.90 1.51 -11.09
CA PRO A 11 -7.91 2.25 -10.34
C PRO A 11 -8.79 1.27 -9.56
N PHE A 12 -9.22 1.68 -8.37
CA PHE A 12 -10.21 0.95 -7.60
C PHE A 12 -11.27 1.91 -7.07
N THR A 13 -12.46 1.38 -6.85
CA THR A 13 -13.52 1.99 -6.05
C THR A 13 -14.19 0.88 -5.27
N ALA A 14 -14.16 0.96 -3.94
CA ALA A 14 -14.71 -0.08 -3.08
C ALA A 14 -15.27 0.53 -1.78
N PRO A 15 -16.27 -0.12 -1.16
CA PRO A 15 -16.68 0.23 0.19
C PRO A 15 -15.55 -0.10 1.17
N GLY A 16 -15.41 0.71 2.22
CA GLY A 16 -14.42 0.49 3.26
C GLY A 16 -14.74 1.23 4.55
N VAL A 17 -13.80 1.21 5.48
CA VAL A 17 -13.93 1.90 6.78
C VAL A 17 -12.83 2.95 6.88
N SER A 18 -13.23 4.19 7.18
CA SER A 18 -12.32 5.31 7.42
C SER A 18 -12.74 6.03 8.69
N GLU A 19 -11.79 6.21 9.62
CA GLU A 19 -12.02 6.85 10.94
C GLU A 19 -13.22 6.27 11.71
N GLY A 20 -13.40 4.96 11.65
CA GLY A 20 -14.49 4.24 12.32
C GLY A 20 -15.87 4.40 11.65
N LYS A 21 -15.95 5.04 10.47
CA LYS A 21 -17.17 5.19 9.69
C LYS A 21 -17.11 4.33 8.43
N ILE A 22 -18.24 3.70 8.09
CA ILE A 22 -18.38 3.00 6.82
C ILE A 22 -18.51 4.04 5.72
N VAL A 23 -17.62 3.96 4.74
CA VAL A 23 -17.62 4.80 3.53
C VAL A 23 -17.98 3.90 2.35
N PRO A 24 -19.04 4.21 1.59
CA PRO A 24 -19.53 3.32 0.53
C PRO A 24 -18.61 3.29 -0.70
N ASN A 25 -17.87 4.37 -0.95
CA ASN A 25 -17.00 4.53 -2.12
C ASN A 25 -15.70 5.19 -1.69
N ILE A 26 -14.66 4.39 -1.44
CA ILE A 26 -13.27 4.83 -1.33
C ILE A 26 -12.62 4.54 -2.68
N SER A 27 -12.03 5.55 -3.31
CA SER A 27 -11.32 5.41 -4.57
C SER A 27 -9.85 5.80 -4.43
N LEU A 28 -8.99 5.18 -5.24
CA LEU A 28 -7.59 5.61 -5.36
C LEU A 28 -7.49 7.10 -5.76
N ALA A 29 -8.47 7.60 -6.54
CA ALA A 29 -8.50 8.98 -6.99
C ALA A 29 -8.57 10.00 -5.83
N ASP A 30 -9.17 9.61 -4.70
CA ASP A 30 -9.33 10.46 -3.51
C ASP A 30 -7.98 10.80 -2.83
N TYR A 31 -6.94 10.04 -3.18
CA TYR A 31 -5.60 10.15 -2.60
C TYR A 31 -4.58 10.78 -3.56
N MET A 32 -5.01 11.25 -4.75
CA MET A 32 -4.12 11.96 -5.67
C MET A 32 -3.53 13.23 -5.03
N GLY A 33 -2.28 13.54 -5.38
CA GLY A 33 -1.50 14.61 -4.73
C GLY A 33 -0.83 14.21 -3.41
N ARG A 34 -0.99 12.93 -3.00
CA ARG A 34 -0.36 12.35 -1.80
C ARG A 34 0.26 11.01 -2.15
N TYR A 35 1.29 10.64 -1.41
CA TYR A 35 1.81 9.27 -1.49
C TYR A 35 0.81 8.31 -0.87
N VAL A 36 0.74 7.09 -1.39
CA VAL A 36 -0.12 6.03 -0.86
C VAL A 36 0.68 4.75 -0.69
N VAL A 37 0.71 4.24 0.54
CA VAL A 37 1.09 2.85 0.82
C VAL A 37 -0.19 2.03 0.78
N PHE A 38 -0.36 1.28 -0.31
CA PHE A 38 -1.52 0.42 -0.50
C PHE A 38 -1.11 -1.04 -0.31
N PHE A 39 -1.69 -1.73 0.65
CA PHE A 39 -1.26 -3.10 0.98
C PHE A 39 -2.44 -4.06 1.16
N TRP A 40 -2.22 -5.29 0.73
CA TRP A 40 -3.15 -6.41 0.92
C TRP A 40 -2.77 -7.27 2.11
N TYR A 41 -3.78 -7.84 2.74
CA TYR A 41 -3.65 -8.95 3.68
C TYR A 41 -4.64 -10.08 3.29
N PRO A 42 -4.29 -11.36 3.53
CA PRO A 42 -5.06 -12.48 2.97
C PRO A 42 -6.51 -12.58 3.43
N MET A 43 -6.76 -12.41 4.74
CA MET A 43 -8.08 -12.60 5.34
C MET A 43 -8.16 -11.93 6.72
N ASP A 44 -9.32 -11.35 7.03
CA ASP A 44 -9.66 -10.85 8.37
C ASP A 44 -9.61 -11.99 9.42
N PHE A 45 -9.28 -11.65 10.67
CA PHE A 45 -9.27 -12.58 11.82
C PHE A 45 -8.25 -13.74 11.74
N THR A 46 -7.15 -13.57 11.03
CA THR A 46 -6.02 -14.52 11.02
C THR A 46 -4.86 -14.05 11.91
N PHE A 47 -3.80 -14.85 12.12
CA PHE A 47 -2.78 -14.59 13.16
C PHE A 47 -1.77 -13.47 12.85
N VAL A 48 -1.38 -13.30 11.58
CA VAL A 48 -0.34 -12.33 11.17
C VAL A 48 -0.94 -11.01 10.68
N CYS A 49 -2.15 -11.03 10.12
CA CYS A 49 -2.82 -9.82 9.65
C CYS A 49 -3.04 -8.74 10.74
N PRO A 50 -3.46 -9.04 11.99
CA PRO A 50 -3.71 -8.01 12.98
C PRO A 50 -2.41 -7.34 13.44
N THR A 51 -1.29 -8.06 13.53
CA THR A 51 -0.02 -7.46 13.94
C THR A 51 0.50 -6.48 12.89
N GLU A 52 0.36 -6.80 11.60
CA GLU A 52 0.70 -5.86 10.52
C GLU A 52 -0.20 -4.61 10.53
N ILE A 53 -1.52 -4.79 10.60
CA ILE A 53 -2.47 -3.67 10.57
C ILE A 53 -2.26 -2.75 11.78
N ILE A 54 -2.04 -3.32 12.97
CA ILE A 54 -1.72 -2.55 14.18
C ILE A 54 -0.42 -1.79 14.00
N ALA A 55 0.64 -2.44 13.49
CA ALA A 55 1.93 -1.78 13.28
C ALA A 55 1.84 -0.60 12.29
N PHE A 56 1.09 -0.75 11.19
CA PHE A 56 0.84 0.35 10.26
C PHE A 56 -0.02 1.46 10.88
N ASN A 57 -1.04 1.11 11.69
CA ASN A 57 -1.86 2.11 12.39
C ASN A 57 -1.06 2.87 13.46
N ASP A 58 -0.18 2.21 14.22
CA ASP A 58 0.67 2.86 15.21
C ASP A 58 1.70 3.80 14.55
N ALA A 59 2.12 3.48 13.33
CA ALA A 59 3.00 4.32 12.52
C ALA A 59 2.26 5.35 11.66
N ARG A 60 0.91 5.43 11.71
CA ARG A 60 0.12 6.29 10.81
C ARG A 60 0.55 7.75 10.86
N ASP A 61 0.94 8.25 12.03
CA ASP A 61 1.31 9.65 12.22
C ASP A 61 2.66 9.95 11.54
N LYS A 62 3.55 8.94 11.45
CA LYS A 62 4.80 9.03 10.69
C LYS A 62 4.53 9.11 9.18
N PHE A 63 3.63 8.26 8.66
CA PHE A 63 3.22 8.34 7.26
C PHE A 63 2.55 9.68 6.93
N ARG A 64 1.65 10.15 7.79
CA ARG A 64 1.00 11.47 7.63
C ARG A 64 2.01 12.62 7.63
N ALA A 65 3.05 12.56 8.47
CA ALA A 65 4.13 13.56 8.46
C ALA A 65 4.89 13.60 7.13
N LEU A 66 4.90 12.50 6.37
CA LEU A 66 5.47 12.40 5.03
C LEU A 66 4.44 12.71 3.92
N ASN A 67 3.25 13.25 4.22
CA ASN A 67 2.17 13.40 3.22
C ASN A 67 1.85 12.07 2.51
N CYS A 68 1.84 10.99 3.28
CA CYS A 68 1.54 9.64 2.82
C CYS A 68 0.34 9.07 3.59
N ASP A 69 -0.62 8.53 2.84
CA ASP A 69 -1.74 7.78 3.40
C ASP A 69 -1.48 6.27 3.31
N VAL A 70 -2.10 5.50 4.20
CA VAL A 70 -1.99 4.03 4.24
C VAL A 70 -3.36 3.43 4.04
N ILE A 71 -3.48 2.51 3.08
CA ILE A 71 -4.71 1.80 2.74
C ILE A 71 -4.45 0.30 2.88
N ALA A 72 -5.32 -0.38 3.62
CA ALA A 72 -5.33 -1.83 3.74
C ALA A 72 -6.52 -2.40 2.96
N ALA A 73 -6.30 -3.48 2.21
CA ALA A 73 -7.35 -4.22 1.51
C ALA A 73 -7.19 -5.73 1.70
N SER A 74 -8.27 -6.47 1.46
CA SER A 74 -8.29 -7.93 1.41
C SER A 74 -9.24 -8.39 0.30
N GLY A 75 -9.22 -9.69 -0.02
CA GLY A 75 -10.03 -10.26 -1.10
C GLY A 75 -9.41 -10.11 -2.49
N ASP A 76 -10.26 -10.14 -3.52
CA ASP A 76 -9.87 -10.10 -4.93
C ASP A 76 -9.12 -8.81 -5.28
N SER A 77 -8.19 -8.90 -6.22
CA SER A 77 -7.32 -7.78 -6.58
C SER A 77 -6.92 -7.80 -8.05
N ASP A 78 -7.07 -6.65 -8.71
CA ASP A 78 -6.50 -6.40 -10.04
C ASP A 78 -4.97 -6.27 -10.00
N TYR A 79 -4.34 -6.27 -8.82
CA TYR A 79 -2.91 -6.05 -8.68
C TYR A 79 -2.06 -7.30 -8.89
N GLY A 80 -2.66 -8.41 -9.34
CA GLY A 80 -1.94 -9.63 -9.74
C GLY A 80 -1.37 -10.44 -8.57
N ILE A 81 -1.91 -10.24 -7.37
CA ILE A 81 -1.51 -10.94 -6.13
C ILE A 81 -2.55 -11.96 -5.65
N TYR A 82 -3.63 -12.12 -6.39
CA TYR A 82 -4.71 -13.06 -6.07
C TYR A 82 -4.34 -14.48 -6.47
N ILE A 83 -4.59 -15.44 -5.57
CA ILE A 83 -4.36 -16.87 -5.78
C ILE A 83 -5.71 -17.56 -5.98
N ASP A 84 -6.09 -17.79 -7.23
CA ASP A 84 -7.40 -18.35 -7.62
C ASP A 84 -7.76 -19.65 -6.86
N HIS A 85 -6.80 -20.57 -6.75
CA HIS A 85 -7.04 -21.89 -6.14
C HIS A 85 -7.13 -21.86 -4.61
N GLN A 86 -6.70 -20.77 -3.97
CA GLN A 86 -6.78 -20.59 -2.51
C GLN A 86 -7.86 -19.56 -2.11
N GLY A 87 -8.38 -18.79 -3.06
CA GLY A 87 -9.39 -17.75 -2.81
C GLY A 87 -8.88 -16.61 -1.94
N VAL A 88 -7.57 -16.35 -1.94
CA VAL A 88 -6.93 -15.31 -1.12
C VAL A 88 -5.88 -14.54 -1.91
N SER A 89 -5.63 -13.28 -1.50
CA SER A 89 -4.51 -12.50 -1.98
C SER A 89 -3.25 -12.72 -1.13
N LEU A 90 -2.08 -12.75 -1.77
CA LEU A 90 -0.78 -12.68 -1.10
C LEU A 90 -0.61 -11.37 -0.33
N ARG A 91 0.45 -11.29 0.49
CA ARG A 91 0.83 -10.06 1.20
C ARG A 91 1.54 -9.09 0.26
N GLY A 92 0.77 -8.49 -0.66
CA GLY A 92 1.24 -7.46 -1.57
C GLY A 92 1.25 -6.07 -0.94
N LEU A 93 2.29 -5.27 -1.16
CA LEU A 93 2.37 -3.86 -0.78
C LEU A 93 2.86 -3.06 -1.99
N PHE A 94 2.22 -1.93 -2.22
CA PHE A 94 2.46 -1.03 -3.34
C PHE A 94 2.70 0.36 -2.77
N ILE A 95 3.83 0.97 -3.14
CA ILE A 95 4.08 2.39 -2.89
C ILE A 95 3.70 3.13 -4.17
N ILE A 96 2.71 4.02 -4.05
CA ILE A 96 2.16 4.80 -5.15
C ILE A 96 2.51 6.27 -4.87
N ASP A 97 3.07 6.97 -5.86
CA ASP A 97 3.40 8.38 -5.72
C ASP A 97 2.17 9.31 -5.84
N ASP A 98 2.40 10.60 -5.68
CA ASP A 98 1.39 11.66 -5.74
C ASP A 98 0.73 11.81 -7.12
N LYS A 99 1.29 11.19 -8.17
CA LYS A 99 0.76 11.16 -9.54
C LYS A 99 0.04 9.85 -9.85
N GLY A 100 -0.07 8.95 -8.88
CA GLY A 100 -0.70 7.65 -9.04
C GLY A 100 0.18 6.63 -9.77
N ILE A 101 1.50 6.81 -9.81
CA ILE A 101 2.46 5.87 -10.40
C ILE A 101 3.00 4.93 -9.32
N ILE A 102 3.05 3.64 -9.62
CA ILE A 102 3.64 2.65 -8.72
C ILE A 102 5.17 2.82 -8.74
N ARG A 103 5.75 3.12 -7.58
CA ARG A 103 7.20 3.27 -7.36
C ARG A 103 7.86 1.99 -6.88
N GLN A 104 7.11 1.17 -6.14
CA GLN A 104 7.64 -0.05 -5.53
C GLN A 104 6.54 -1.08 -5.30
N ILE A 105 6.91 -2.36 -5.43
CA ILE A 105 6.04 -3.51 -5.16
C ILE A 105 6.80 -4.52 -4.28
N THR A 106 6.26 -4.85 -3.12
CA THR A 106 6.70 -5.97 -2.27
C THR A 106 5.63 -7.04 -2.26
N ILE A 107 6.00 -8.30 -2.50
CA ILE A 107 5.07 -9.43 -2.38
C ILE A 107 5.71 -10.45 -1.45
N ASN A 108 5.08 -10.67 -0.29
CA ASN A 108 5.49 -11.70 0.65
C ASN A 108 4.55 -12.91 0.55
N ASP A 109 5.11 -14.09 0.83
CA ASP A 109 4.31 -15.28 1.09
C ASP A 109 3.48 -15.12 2.39
N LEU A 110 2.43 -15.91 2.53
CA LEU A 110 1.43 -15.82 3.61
C LEU A 110 1.99 -15.81 5.05
N PRO A 111 3.03 -16.61 5.41
CA PRO A 111 3.48 -16.68 6.80
C PRO A 111 4.42 -15.52 7.21
N VAL A 112 4.90 -14.71 6.25
CA VAL A 112 5.92 -13.69 6.52
C VAL A 112 5.33 -12.28 6.43
N GLY A 113 5.27 -11.58 7.56
CA GLY A 113 4.84 -10.18 7.61
C GLY A 113 5.86 -9.20 6.99
N ARG A 114 5.42 -7.96 6.76
CA ARG A 114 6.22 -6.85 6.24
C ARG A 114 6.77 -5.99 7.37
N SER A 115 7.87 -5.30 7.09
CA SER A 115 8.47 -4.32 8.00
C SER A 115 7.94 -2.91 7.71
N VAL A 116 7.34 -2.27 8.71
CA VAL A 116 6.87 -0.87 8.61
C VAL A 116 8.04 0.10 8.45
N GLU A 117 9.17 -0.19 9.11
CA GLU A 117 10.38 0.64 9.06
C GLU A 117 10.95 0.70 7.63
N GLU A 118 10.97 -0.43 6.93
CA GLU A 118 11.43 -0.47 5.54
C GLU A 118 10.51 0.32 4.60
N VAL A 119 9.20 0.25 4.84
CA VAL A 119 8.23 1.01 4.03
C VAL A 119 8.39 2.51 4.25
N LEU A 120 8.58 2.96 5.49
CA LEU A 120 8.88 4.37 5.80
C LEU A 120 10.16 4.82 5.09
N ARG A 121 11.24 4.03 5.20
CA ARG A 121 12.53 4.31 4.55
C ARG A 121 12.38 4.48 3.03
N LEU A 122 11.59 3.61 2.39
CA LEU A 122 11.36 3.67 0.95
C LEU A 122 10.54 4.90 0.55
N VAL A 123 9.48 5.24 1.30
CA VAL A 123 8.69 6.46 1.05
C VAL A 123 9.57 7.71 1.16
N GLU A 124 10.39 7.80 2.21
CA GLU A 124 11.34 8.91 2.39
C GLU A 124 12.34 8.99 1.23
N ALA A 125 12.89 7.85 0.80
CA ALA A 125 13.83 7.79 -0.30
C ALA A 125 13.21 8.29 -1.62
N PHE A 126 12.00 7.83 -1.97
CA PHE A 126 11.32 8.29 -3.18
C PHE A 126 11.00 9.79 -3.14
N GLN A 127 10.50 10.28 -2.00
CA GLN A 127 10.21 11.71 -1.85
C GLN A 127 11.47 12.58 -1.89
N HIS A 128 12.59 12.08 -1.39
CA HIS A 128 13.88 12.74 -1.53
C HIS A 128 14.27 12.84 -3.01
N THR A 129 14.22 11.73 -3.75
CA THR A 129 14.53 11.73 -5.18
C THR A 129 13.61 12.63 -6.01
N ASP A 130 12.32 12.68 -5.67
CA ASP A 130 11.35 13.52 -6.38
C ASP A 130 11.57 15.03 -6.14
N LYS A 131 12.04 15.40 -4.94
CA LYS A 131 12.31 16.81 -4.59
C LYS A 131 13.62 17.33 -5.16
N PHE A 132 14.66 16.50 -5.14
CA PHE A 132 16.02 16.96 -5.45
C PHE A 132 16.49 16.56 -6.84
N GLY A 133 15.79 15.66 -7.56
CA GLY A 133 16.35 15.02 -8.75
C GLY A 133 17.52 14.10 -8.37
N GLU A 134 17.89 13.13 -9.21
CA GLU A 134 18.97 12.21 -8.88
C GLU A 134 20.29 12.93 -8.57
N ASP A 135 20.86 12.65 -7.41
CA ASP A 135 22.30 12.44 -7.23
C ASP A 135 22.49 11.43 -6.09
N ASN A 136 22.50 10.15 -6.44
CA ASN A 136 23.10 9.10 -5.61
C ASN A 136 23.78 8.08 -6.55
N HIS A 137 24.79 8.56 -7.26
CA HIS A 137 25.92 7.74 -7.70
C HIS A 137 27.16 8.23 -6.96
N THR A 138 27.39 7.68 -5.77
CA THR A 138 28.73 7.61 -5.15
C THR A 138 28.86 6.25 -4.50
#